data_AF-A0A937NI20-F1
#
_entry.id   AF-A0A937NI20-F1
#
_cell.length_a   1.000
_cell.length_b   1.000
_cell.length_c   1.000
_cell.angle_alpha   90.00
_cell.angle_beta   90.00
_cell.angle_gamma   90.00
#
_symmetry.space_group_name_H-M   'P 1'
#
loop_
_entity.id
_entity.type
_entity.pdbx_description
1 polymer ?
#
loop_
_entity_poly.entity_id
_entity_poly.type
_entity_poly.pdbx_seq_one_letter_code
_entity_poly.pdbx_strand_id
1 'polypeptide(L)'
;MENTKTKVSPKDFFLYVGVMVALYVSAFSLLALLFNYINILFPDQLDFYRGNFSAAVRFSIASLIIIFPTYLVLTKVLNRDVRNNPEKKVLWIRKWLIFFTLFVAGVTIIIQLIRLINEFLGGDITTQFALKIVAVLVVTGAVFGYYMYDLKGKWEREVKKAKTIGWITTLIVLVTIISGFFIIGTPASQRLIRFDERKVEDLQSIQWRVVSFYQSKERLPKNLEELKDPISSFAVPVDAQSGEDYGYNIISGFTFELCADFNKESTGTQNENIRIAKPFGGPGIEDSNWAHDEGEVCFERTIDPDLYKLRNGEI
;
A
#
# COMPACT_ATOMS: atom_id res chain seq x y z
N MET A 1 -50.95 -26.58 14.67
CA MET A 1 -50.02 -25.75 15.46
C MET A 1 -49.66 -24.55 14.61
N GLU A 2 -50.18 -23.40 14.99
CA GLU A 2 -50.05 -22.14 14.27
C GLU A 2 -48.57 -21.78 14.10
N ASN A 3 -48.16 -21.65 12.84
CA ASN A 3 -46.79 -21.34 12.43
C ASN A 3 -46.54 -19.87 12.76
N THR A 4 -46.25 -19.57 14.03
CA THR A 4 -45.85 -18.24 14.50
C THR A 4 -44.50 -17.91 13.86
N LYS A 5 -44.55 -17.35 12.64
CA LYS A 5 -43.40 -16.72 12.01
C LYS A 5 -42.89 -15.66 12.97
N THR A 6 -41.80 -15.95 13.68
CA THR A 6 -41.09 -14.98 14.52
C THR A 6 -40.77 -13.78 13.63
N LYS A 7 -41.45 -12.65 13.87
CA LYS A 7 -41.26 -11.44 13.06
C LYS A 7 -39.87 -10.88 13.34
N VAL A 8 -39.09 -10.71 12.28
CA VAL A 8 -37.77 -10.05 12.35
C VAL A 8 -38.01 -8.59 12.71
N SER A 9 -37.49 -8.13 13.86
CA SER A 9 -37.51 -6.71 14.20
C SER A 9 -36.52 -5.94 13.31
N PRO A 10 -36.77 -4.66 12.97
CA PRO A 10 -35.76 -3.81 12.31
C PRO A 10 -34.41 -3.83 13.02
N LYS A 11 -34.42 -3.84 14.36
CA LYS A 11 -33.20 -3.97 15.18
C LYS A 11 -32.43 -5.25 14.88
N ASP A 12 -33.13 -6.37 14.76
CA ASP A 12 -32.52 -7.67 14.47
C ASP A 12 -31.91 -7.65 13.06
N PHE A 13 -32.64 -7.13 12.07
CA PHE A 13 -32.16 -6.98 10.70
C PHE A 13 -30.84 -6.17 10.63
N PHE A 14 -30.83 -4.96 11.19
CA PHE A 14 -29.64 -4.10 11.15
C PHE A 14 -28.46 -4.67 11.97
N LEU A 15 -28.72 -5.36 13.07
CA LEU A 15 -27.67 -6.02 13.84
C LEU A 15 -26.99 -7.14 13.03
N TYR A 16 -27.79 -7.98 12.37
CA TYR A 16 -27.32 -9.09 11.54
C TYR A 16 -26.56 -8.59 10.30
N VAL A 17 -27.09 -7.58 9.61
CA VAL A 17 -26.39 -6.94 8.47
C VAL A 17 -25.10 -6.26 8.93
N GLY A 18 -25.13 -5.55 10.07
CA GLY A 18 -23.95 -4.90 10.64
C GLY A 18 -22.84 -5.89 10.97
N VAL A 19 -23.17 -7.05 11.55
CA VAL A 19 -22.20 -8.14 11.78
C VAL A 19 -21.61 -8.64 10.45
N MET A 20 -22.44 -8.84 9.42
CA MET A 20 -21.97 -9.32 8.11
C MET A 20 -21.02 -8.31 7.44
N VAL A 21 -21.41 -7.04 7.39
CA VAL A 21 -20.59 -5.98 6.79
C VAL A 21 -19.27 -5.84 7.55
N ALA A 22 -19.32 -5.81 8.89
CA ALA A 22 -18.12 -5.70 9.70
C ALA A 22 -17.18 -6.91 9.52
N LEU A 23 -17.72 -8.12 9.39
CA LEU A 23 -16.95 -9.32 9.06
C LEU A 23 -16.24 -9.16 7.71
N TYR A 24 -16.98 -8.82 6.65
CA TYR A 24 -16.42 -8.77 5.29
C TYR A 24 -15.38 -7.68 5.16
N VAL A 25 -15.66 -6.48 5.68
CA VAL A 25 -14.69 -5.39 5.66
C VAL A 25 -13.43 -5.78 6.44
N SER A 26 -13.56 -6.46 7.59
CA SER A 26 -12.39 -6.95 8.34
C SER A 26 -11.61 -8.01 7.55
N ALA A 27 -12.28 -8.99 6.95
CA ALA A 27 -11.64 -10.06 6.18
C ALA A 27 -10.94 -9.52 4.93
N PHE A 28 -11.58 -8.60 4.18
CA PHE A 28 -10.97 -7.96 3.02
C PHE A 28 -9.80 -7.07 3.40
N SER A 29 -9.90 -6.31 4.50
CA SER A 29 -8.79 -5.49 4.98
C SER A 29 -7.60 -6.35 5.42
N LEU A 30 -7.85 -7.48 6.07
CA LEU A 30 -6.80 -8.44 6.44
C LEU A 30 -6.11 -9.03 5.20
N LEU A 31 -6.90 -9.47 4.21
CA LEU A 31 -6.35 -10.00 2.95
C LEU A 31 -5.55 -8.96 2.18
N ALA A 32 -6.07 -7.74 2.06
CA ALA A 32 -5.37 -6.64 1.41
C ALA A 32 -4.03 -6.35 2.10
N LEU A 33 -3.99 -6.36 3.43
CA LEU A 33 -2.78 -6.15 4.20
C LEU A 33 -1.76 -7.29 3.98
N LEU A 34 -2.21 -8.54 4.04
CA LEU A 34 -1.36 -9.72 3.76
C LEU A 34 -0.80 -9.71 2.34
N PHE A 35 -1.60 -9.30 1.35
CA PHE A 35 -1.15 -9.20 -0.04
C PHE A 35 -0.05 -8.16 -0.19
N ASN A 36 -0.18 -7.01 0.49
CA ASN A 36 0.87 -6.00 0.48
C ASN A 36 2.16 -6.53 1.12
N TYR A 37 2.09 -7.28 2.22
CA TYR A 37 3.28 -7.89 2.81
C TYR A 37 3.94 -8.89 1.87
N ILE A 38 3.14 -9.71 1.20
CA ILE A 38 3.63 -10.69 0.24
C ILE A 38 4.34 -9.99 -0.93
N ASN A 39 3.78 -8.90 -1.47
CA ASN A 39 4.41 -8.13 -2.55
C ASN A 39 5.78 -7.57 -2.14
N ILE A 40 5.90 -7.10 -0.91
CA ILE A 40 7.15 -6.50 -0.39
C ILE A 40 8.20 -7.58 -0.12
N LEU A 41 7.79 -8.71 0.47
CA LEU A 41 8.70 -9.79 0.86
C LEU A 41 9.09 -10.70 -0.31
N PHE A 42 8.23 -10.83 -1.32
CA PHE A 42 8.42 -11.67 -2.50
C PHE A 42 8.16 -10.85 -3.77
N PRO A 43 9.00 -9.85 -4.06
CA PRO A 43 8.82 -8.99 -5.21
C PRO A 43 8.92 -9.80 -6.51
N ASP A 44 8.03 -9.51 -7.44
CA ASP A 44 8.13 -9.98 -8.82
C ASP A 44 9.09 -9.08 -9.60
N GLN A 45 9.97 -9.71 -10.37
CA GLN A 45 11.00 -9.04 -11.18
C GLN A 45 10.40 -8.42 -12.45
N LEU A 46 9.21 -8.88 -12.87
CA LEU A 46 8.52 -8.38 -14.06
C LEU A 46 7.49 -7.29 -13.73
N ASP A 47 7.15 -7.09 -12.46
CA ASP A 47 6.20 -6.06 -12.04
C ASP A 47 6.91 -4.72 -11.86
N PHE A 48 6.96 -3.96 -12.95
CA PHE A 48 7.66 -2.66 -13.09
C PHE A 48 6.86 -1.46 -12.53
N TYR A 49 5.66 -1.70 -11.97
CA TYR A 49 4.79 -0.68 -11.38
C TYR A 49 4.52 -0.98 -9.91
N ARG A 50 5.57 -0.97 -9.09
CA ARG A 50 5.49 -1.10 -7.64
C ARG A 50 5.12 0.26 -7.06
N GLY A 51 3.82 0.52 -6.99
CA GLY A 51 3.30 1.76 -6.39
C GLY A 51 3.74 1.90 -4.93
N ASN A 52 4.31 3.07 -4.61
CA ASN A 52 4.78 3.48 -3.29
C ASN A 52 3.79 3.13 -2.17
N PHE A 53 4.37 2.93 -0.98
CA PHE A 53 3.73 2.86 0.34
C PHE A 53 2.23 3.21 0.34
N SER A 54 1.44 2.17 0.12
CA SER A 54 0.12 2.25 -0.49
C SER A 54 -0.93 2.85 0.45
N ALA A 55 -1.71 3.81 -0.05
CA ALA A 55 -2.94 4.25 0.60
C ALA A 55 -3.83 3.05 1.02
N ALA A 56 -3.73 1.92 0.32
CA ALA A 56 -4.42 0.68 0.66
C ALA A 56 -3.89 0.01 1.95
N VAL A 57 -2.60 0.06 2.27
CA VAL A 57 -2.04 -0.43 3.53
C VAL A 57 -2.59 0.40 4.69
N ARG A 58 -2.53 1.74 4.56
CA ARG A 58 -3.04 2.66 5.59
C ARG A 58 -4.53 2.45 5.82
N PHE A 59 -5.30 2.30 4.74
CA PHE A 59 -6.73 2.02 4.80
C PHE A 59 -7.04 0.66 5.43
N SER A 60 -6.27 -0.38 5.09
CA SER A 60 -6.43 -1.73 5.66
C SER A 60 -6.16 -1.74 7.16
N ILE A 61 -5.06 -1.12 7.61
CA ILE A 61 -4.72 -1.02 9.04
C ILE A 61 -5.81 -0.23 9.79
N ALA A 62 -6.21 0.94 9.30
CA ALA A 62 -7.26 1.75 9.91
C ALA A 62 -8.60 0.99 10.01
N SER A 63 -8.96 0.29 8.94
CA SER A 63 -10.17 -0.54 8.89
C SER A 63 -10.11 -1.68 9.91
N LEU A 64 -8.99 -2.37 10.05
CA LEU A 64 -8.83 -3.42 11.07
C LEU A 64 -8.87 -2.85 12.49
N ILE A 65 -8.29 -1.68 12.74
CA ILE A 65 -8.31 -1.06 14.09
C ILE A 65 -9.73 -0.70 14.52
N ILE A 66 -10.61 -0.29 13.59
CA ILE A 66 -11.96 0.18 13.93
C ILE A 66 -13.04 -0.89 13.71
N ILE A 67 -13.05 -1.52 12.54
CA ILE A 67 -14.13 -2.42 12.11
C ILE A 67 -14.01 -3.79 12.77
N PHE A 68 -12.81 -4.31 13.00
CA PHE A 68 -12.66 -5.62 13.62
C PHE A 68 -13.11 -5.64 15.09
N PRO A 69 -12.75 -4.68 15.96
CA PRO A 69 -13.35 -4.58 17.30
C PRO A 69 -14.86 -4.40 17.26
N THR A 70 -15.36 -3.62 16.30
CA THR A 70 -16.80 -3.45 16.08
C THR A 70 -17.47 -4.79 15.75
N TYR A 71 -16.88 -5.60 14.87
CA TYR A 71 -17.36 -6.96 14.57
C TYR A 71 -17.43 -7.85 15.83
N LEU A 72 -16.40 -7.83 16.67
CA LEU A 72 -16.38 -8.62 17.91
C LEU A 72 -17.48 -8.19 18.88
N VAL A 73 -17.68 -6.87 19.05
CA VAL A 73 -18.73 -6.31 19.91
C VAL A 73 -20.11 -6.68 19.38
N LEU A 74 -20.38 -6.46 18.09
CA LEU A 74 -21.67 -6.79 17.48
C LEU A 74 -21.96 -8.28 17.57
N THR A 75 -20.97 -9.14 17.32
CA THR A 75 -21.10 -10.60 17.45
C THR A 75 -21.36 -11.01 18.90
N LYS A 76 -20.71 -10.36 19.87
CA LYS A 76 -20.97 -10.60 21.31
C LYS A 76 -22.40 -10.20 21.70
N VAL A 77 -22.88 -9.06 21.21
CA VAL A 77 -24.26 -8.58 21.42
C VAL A 77 -25.25 -9.54 20.79
N LEU A 78 -25.02 -9.95 19.55
CA LEU A 78 -25.84 -10.91 18.82
C LEU A 78 -25.94 -12.25 19.56
N ASN A 79 -24.80 -12.82 19.95
CA ASN A 79 -24.75 -14.09 20.68
C ASN A 79 -25.42 -14.00 22.07
N ARG A 80 -25.36 -12.83 22.72
CA ARG A 80 -26.07 -12.61 23.99
C ARG A 80 -27.58 -12.53 23.77
N ASP A 81 -28.04 -11.83 22.75
CA ASP A 81 -29.47 -11.68 22.43
C ASP A 81 -30.11 -13.02 22.05
N VAL A 82 -29.42 -13.84 21.26
CA VAL A 82 -29.87 -15.18 20.86
C VAL A 82 -29.88 -16.17 22.04
N ARG A 83 -28.98 -16.02 23.02
CA ARG A 83 -29.01 -16.83 24.25
C ARG A 83 -30.18 -16.48 25.15
N ASN A 84 -30.53 -15.19 25.23
CA ASN A 84 -31.63 -14.72 26.07
C ASN A 84 -33.01 -14.98 25.44
N ASN A 85 -33.10 -15.04 24.10
CA ASN A 85 -34.34 -15.24 23.35
C ASN A 85 -34.22 -16.46 22.42
N PRO A 86 -34.55 -17.68 22.87
CA PRO A 86 -34.37 -18.90 22.07
C PRO A 86 -35.18 -18.92 20.77
N GLU A 87 -36.32 -18.22 20.70
CA GLU A 87 -37.12 -18.09 19.48
C GLU A 87 -36.37 -17.39 18.33
N LYS A 88 -35.34 -16.59 18.65
CA LYS A 88 -34.52 -15.90 17.64
C LYS A 88 -33.51 -16.81 16.94
N LYS A 89 -33.30 -18.03 17.44
CA LYS A 89 -32.39 -19.02 16.84
C LYS A 89 -32.83 -19.47 15.45
N VAL A 90 -34.14 -19.44 15.21
CA VAL A 90 -34.77 -19.94 13.96
C VAL A 90 -35.00 -18.82 12.95
N LEU A 91 -34.57 -17.58 13.24
CA LEU A 91 -34.77 -16.46 12.33
C LEU A 91 -34.16 -16.77 10.96
N TRP A 92 -34.98 -16.58 9.93
CA TRP A 92 -34.60 -16.81 8.54
C TRP A 92 -33.37 -15.98 8.15
N ILE A 93 -33.25 -14.75 8.66
CA ILE A 93 -32.13 -13.84 8.41
C ILE A 93 -30.77 -14.47 8.79
N ARG A 94 -30.70 -15.20 9.91
CA ARG A 94 -29.46 -15.85 10.36
C ARG A 94 -29.02 -16.93 9.38
N LYS A 95 -29.94 -17.83 9.02
CA LYS A 95 -29.66 -18.91 8.06
C LYS A 95 -29.25 -18.32 6.72
N TRP A 96 -30.00 -17.35 6.21
CA TRP A 96 -29.72 -16.72 4.93
C TRP A 96 -28.37 -16.03 4.89
N LEU A 97 -28.01 -15.26 5.93
CA LEU A 97 -26.69 -14.61 6.00
C LEU A 97 -25.55 -15.60 6.06
N ILE A 98 -25.70 -16.70 6.80
CA ILE A 98 -24.67 -17.72 6.82
C ILE A 98 -24.55 -18.38 5.45
N PHE A 99 -25.65 -18.79 4.82
CA PHE A 99 -25.60 -19.33 3.46
C PHE A 99 -25.01 -18.34 2.46
N PHE A 100 -25.30 -17.04 2.61
CA PHE A 100 -24.71 -15.99 1.79
C PHE A 100 -23.20 -15.86 2.01
N THR A 101 -22.72 -15.91 3.26
CA THR A 101 -21.28 -15.95 3.56
C THR A 101 -20.60 -17.20 3.00
N LEU A 102 -21.24 -18.37 3.10
CA LEU A 102 -20.72 -19.61 2.52
C LEU A 102 -20.67 -19.52 0.98
N PHE A 103 -21.68 -18.89 0.37
CA PHE A 103 -21.72 -18.65 -1.08
C PHE A 103 -20.61 -17.71 -1.54
N VAL A 104 -20.45 -16.56 -0.89
CA VAL A 104 -19.38 -15.59 -1.19
C VAL A 104 -18.00 -16.23 -1.00
N ALA A 105 -17.81 -17.01 0.07
CA ALA A 105 -16.59 -17.78 0.29
C ALA A 105 -16.31 -18.76 -0.86
N GLY A 106 -17.31 -19.53 -1.30
CA GLY A 106 -17.18 -20.46 -2.43
C GLY A 106 -16.84 -19.75 -3.74
N VAL A 107 -17.55 -18.66 -4.07
CA VAL A 107 -17.27 -17.83 -5.25
C VAL A 107 -15.85 -17.27 -5.21
N THR A 108 -15.40 -16.81 -4.04
CA THR A 108 -14.04 -16.30 -3.86
C THR A 108 -13.00 -17.38 -4.17
N ILE A 109 -13.19 -18.60 -3.67
CA ILE A 109 -12.30 -19.74 -3.96
C ILE A 109 -12.26 -20.03 -5.47
N ILE A 110 -13.41 -20.05 -6.14
CA ILE A 110 -13.48 -20.29 -7.59
C ILE A 110 -12.70 -19.21 -8.36
N ILE A 111 -12.92 -17.94 -8.04
CA ILE A 111 -12.20 -16.82 -8.68
C ILE A 111 -10.69 -16.98 -8.49
N GLN A 112 -10.23 -17.41 -7.31
CA GLN A 112 -8.80 -17.63 -7.08
C GLN A 112 -8.25 -18.82 -7.86
N LEU A 113 -9.00 -19.91 -8.01
CA LEU A 113 -8.58 -21.05 -8.83
C LEU A 113 -8.50 -20.68 -10.31
N ILE A 114 -9.42 -19.85 -10.80
CA ILE A 114 -9.38 -19.33 -12.19
C ILE A 114 -8.13 -18.48 -12.38
N ARG A 115 -7.85 -17.54 -11.47
CA ARG A 115 -6.60 -16.76 -11.51
C ARG A 115 -5.38 -17.69 -11.48
N LEU A 116 -5.42 -18.74 -10.65
CA LEU A 116 -4.30 -19.69 -10.50
C LEU A 116 -3.94 -20.36 -11.81
N ILE A 117 -4.97 -20.85 -12.48
CA ILE A 117 -4.80 -21.50 -13.78
C ILE A 117 -4.35 -20.47 -14.82
N ASN A 118 -4.91 -19.25 -14.81
CA ASN A 118 -4.54 -18.21 -15.77
C ASN A 118 -3.05 -17.83 -15.68
N GLU A 119 -2.54 -17.56 -14.48
CA GLU A 119 -1.11 -17.24 -14.27
C GLU A 119 -0.21 -18.45 -14.56
N PHE A 120 -0.62 -19.66 -14.18
CA PHE A 120 0.12 -20.88 -14.54
C PHE A 120 0.21 -21.07 -16.05
N LEU A 121 -0.89 -20.88 -16.78
CA LEU A 121 -0.92 -20.94 -18.24
C LEU A 121 -0.11 -19.82 -18.90
N GLY A 122 0.05 -18.68 -18.22
CA GLY A 122 0.92 -17.59 -18.62
C GLY A 122 2.41 -17.87 -18.47
N GLY A 123 2.80 -18.95 -17.77
CA GLY A 123 4.20 -19.31 -17.52
C GLY A 123 4.84 -18.62 -16.31
N ASP A 124 4.08 -17.79 -15.60
CA ASP A 124 4.55 -16.93 -14.51
C ASP A 124 3.88 -17.30 -13.18
N ILE A 125 4.05 -18.55 -12.69
CA ILE A 125 3.72 -18.81 -11.28
C ILE A 125 4.74 -18.08 -10.40
N THR A 126 4.36 -16.88 -9.97
CA THR A 126 5.15 -16.10 -9.04
C THR A 126 4.94 -16.61 -7.60
N THR A 127 6.01 -16.61 -6.80
CA THR A 127 5.92 -16.99 -5.37
C THR A 127 4.90 -16.13 -4.62
N GLN A 128 4.83 -14.84 -4.94
CA GLN A 128 3.83 -13.93 -4.36
C GLN A 128 2.41 -14.38 -4.63
N PHE A 129 2.14 -14.89 -5.82
CA PHE A 129 0.80 -15.30 -6.19
C PHE A 129 0.34 -16.56 -5.46
N ALA A 130 1.20 -17.58 -5.38
CA ALA A 130 0.93 -18.78 -4.60
C ALA A 130 0.63 -18.45 -3.13
N LEU A 131 1.42 -17.55 -2.52
CA LEU A 131 1.21 -17.09 -1.15
C LEU A 131 -0.10 -16.31 -0.98
N LYS A 132 -0.50 -15.47 -1.94
CA LYS A 132 -1.78 -14.75 -1.91
C LYS A 132 -2.97 -15.72 -1.94
N ILE A 133 -2.90 -16.78 -2.75
CA ILE A 133 -3.94 -17.81 -2.78
C ILE A 133 -4.02 -18.52 -1.43
N VAL A 134 -2.88 -18.92 -0.86
CA VAL A 134 -2.83 -19.55 0.47
C VAL A 134 -3.46 -18.62 1.52
N ALA A 135 -3.15 -17.32 1.50
CA ALA A 135 -3.75 -16.36 2.41
C ALA A 135 -5.28 -16.30 2.27
N VAL A 136 -5.81 -16.29 1.04
CA VAL A 136 -7.26 -16.30 0.79
C VAL A 136 -7.91 -17.57 1.30
N LEU A 137 -7.30 -18.74 1.02
CA LEU A 137 -7.82 -20.03 1.48
C LEU A 137 -7.84 -20.13 3.01
N VAL A 138 -6.79 -19.65 3.68
CA VAL A 138 -6.70 -19.64 5.14
C VAL A 138 -7.76 -18.72 5.75
N VAL A 139 -7.86 -17.46 5.29
CA VAL A 139 -8.83 -16.50 5.84
C VAL A 139 -10.26 -16.93 5.55
N THR A 140 -10.55 -17.31 4.31
CA THR A 140 -11.90 -17.75 3.89
C THR A 140 -12.29 -19.04 4.60
N GLY A 141 -11.36 -20.00 4.71
CA GLY A 141 -11.56 -21.26 5.42
C GLY A 141 -11.80 -21.06 6.91
N ALA A 142 -11.11 -20.11 7.56
CA ALA A 142 -11.32 -19.75 8.95
C ALA A 142 -12.72 -19.13 9.16
N VAL A 143 -13.14 -18.20 8.30
CA VAL A 143 -14.48 -17.60 8.33
C VAL A 143 -15.56 -18.67 8.10
N PHE A 144 -15.39 -19.48 7.06
CA PHE A 144 -16.28 -20.61 6.74
C PHE A 144 -16.42 -21.56 7.94
N GLY A 145 -15.29 -21.96 8.53
CA GLY A 145 -15.25 -22.82 9.70
C GLY A 145 -16.03 -22.21 10.87
N TYR A 146 -15.73 -20.96 11.21
CA TYR A 146 -16.42 -20.25 12.29
C TYR A 146 -17.95 -20.25 12.11
N TYR A 147 -18.45 -19.89 10.92
CA TYR A 147 -19.90 -19.83 10.67
C TYR A 147 -20.55 -21.21 10.50
N MET A 148 -19.84 -22.21 10.00
CA MET A 148 -20.34 -23.59 10.00
C MET A 148 -20.51 -24.15 11.42
N TYR A 149 -19.62 -23.79 12.33
CA TYR A 149 -19.78 -24.09 13.76
C TYR A 149 -20.91 -23.28 14.41
N ASP A 150 -21.16 -22.06 13.94
CA ASP A 150 -22.30 -21.24 14.38
C ASP A 150 -23.64 -21.85 13.94
N LEU A 151 -23.75 -22.38 12.71
CA LEU A 151 -24.95 -23.09 12.23
C LEU A 151 -25.32 -24.28 13.12
N LYS A 152 -24.32 -24.96 13.67
CA LYS A 152 -24.50 -26.08 14.59
C LYS A 152 -24.87 -25.62 16.02
N GLY A 153 -24.99 -24.31 16.26
CA GLY A 153 -25.32 -23.70 17.55
C GLY A 153 -24.24 -23.88 18.61
N LYS A 154 -23.01 -24.23 18.23
CA LYS A 154 -21.96 -24.58 19.21
C LYS A 154 -21.48 -23.36 20.00
N TRP A 155 -21.37 -22.19 19.38
CA TRP A 155 -20.94 -20.96 20.05
C TRP A 155 -21.92 -20.46 21.11
N GLU A 156 -23.21 -20.81 20.98
CA GLU A 156 -24.22 -20.51 21.99
C GLU A 156 -24.10 -21.41 23.20
N ARG A 157 -23.83 -22.71 22.98
CA ARG A 157 -23.72 -23.74 24.02
C ARG A 157 -22.37 -23.67 24.76
N GLU A 158 -21.30 -23.37 24.05
CA GLU A 158 -19.93 -23.43 24.55
C GLU A 158 -19.28 -22.04 24.64
N VAL A 159 -19.78 -21.21 25.57
CA VAL A 159 -19.36 -19.80 25.74
C VAL A 159 -17.84 -19.67 25.93
N LYS A 160 -17.20 -20.61 26.64
CA LYS A 160 -15.75 -20.61 26.85
C LYS A 160 -14.99 -20.73 25.52
N LYS A 161 -15.35 -21.70 24.66
CA LYS A 161 -14.69 -21.89 23.36
C LYS A 161 -14.91 -20.70 22.42
N ALA A 162 -16.12 -20.12 22.42
CA ALA A 162 -16.41 -18.91 21.66
C ALA A 162 -15.50 -17.73 22.08
N LYS A 163 -15.30 -17.53 23.39
CA LYS A 163 -14.39 -16.51 23.90
C LYS A 163 -12.93 -16.79 23.54
N THR A 164 -12.49 -18.05 23.65
CA THR A 164 -11.11 -18.44 23.30
C THR A 164 -10.79 -18.15 21.84
N ILE A 165 -11.69 -18.51 20.91
CA ILE A 165 -11.48 -18.19 19.49
C ILE A 165 -11.48 -16.70 19.24
N GLY A 166 -12.37 -15.93 19.88
CA GLY A 166 -12.35 -14.47 19.78
C GLY A 166 -11.00 -13.88 20.21
N TRP A 167 -10.42 -14.37 21.31
CA TRP A 167 -9.08 -13.96 21.75
C TRP A 167 -7.96 -14.37 20.78
N ILE A 168 -8.00 -15.61 20.26
CA ILE A 168 -7.03 -16.09 19.27
C ILE A 168 -7.08 -15.22 18.00
N THR A 169 -8.27 -14.98 17.44
CA THR A 169 -8.43 -14.13 16.25
C THR A 169 -7.98 -12.70 16.52
N THR A 170 -8.26 -12.15 17.71
CA THR A 170 -7.79 -10.82 18.11
C THR A 170 -6.26 -10.75 18.15
N LEU A 171 -5.61 -11.76 18.75
CA LEU A 171 -4.16 -11.84 18.81
C LEU A 171 -3.55 -11.91 17.40
N ILE A 172 -4.12 -12.74 16.51
CA ILE A 172 -3.66 -12.86 15.12
C ILE A 172 -3.75 -11.51 14.41
N VAL A 173 -4.91 -10.84 14.47
CA VAL A 173 -5.11 -9.53 13.81
C VAL A 173 -4.16 -8.47 14.38
N LEU A 174 -3.95 -8.45 15.71
CA LEU A 174 -3.01 -7.52 16.34
C LEU A 174 -1.57 -7.78 15.87
N VAL A 175 -1.13 -9.03 15.84
CA VAL A 175 0.20 -9.40 15.33
C VAL A 175 0.35 -8.99 13.87
N THR A 176 -0.67 -9.22 13.03
CA THR A 176 -0.64 -8.79 11.62
C THR A 176 -0.51 -7.26 11.51
N ILE A 177 -1.29 -6.48 12.27
CA ILE A 177 -1.18 -5.01 12.26
C ILE A 177 0.22 -4.56 12.69
N ILE A 178 0.73 -5.13 13.80
CA ILE A 178 2.04 -4.76 14.36
C ILE A 178 3.17 -5.10 13.37
N SER A 179 3.11 -6.25 12.70
CA SER A 179 4.10 -6.62 11.67
C SER A 179 4.17 -5.61 10.51
N GLY A 180 3.07 -4.91 10.21
CA GLY A 180 3.06 -3.87 9.18
C GLY A 180 3.99 -2.71 9.45
N PHE A 181 4.15 -2.32 10.72
CA PHE A 181 5.07 -1.25 11.09
C PHE A 181 6.53 -1.67 10.95
N PHE A 182 6.84 -2.97 11.07
CA PHE A 182 8.19 -3.50 10.88
C PHE A 182 8.53 -3.72 9.39
N ILE A 183 7.59 -4.25 8.61
CA ILE A 183 7.82 -4.55 7.18
C ILE A 183 7.90 -3.26 6.36
N ILE A 184 7.04 -2.29 6.66
CA ILE A 184 6.87 -1.12 5.80
C ILE A 184 7.41 0.17 6.45
N GLY A 185 7.50 0.21 7.78
CA GLY A 185 7.96 1.37 8.54
C GLY A 185 6.83 2.14 9.22
N THR A 186 7.20 3.00 10.16
CA THR A 186 6.25 3.79 10.96
C THR A 186 5.75 5.03 10.20
N PRO A 187 4.61 5.63 10.59
CA PRO A 187 4.11 6.86 9.96
C PRO A 187 5.12 8.02 9.98
N ALA A 188 5.96 8.10 11.01
CA ALA A 188 7.03 9.09 11.10
C ALA A 188 8.13 8.82 10.07
N SER A 189 8.60 7.57 9.98
CA SER A 189 9.59 7.16 8.96
C SER A 189 9.09 7.44 7.54
N GLN A 190 7.81 7.19 7.28
CA GLN A 190 7.18 7.41 5.98
C GLN A 190 6.95 8.88 5.64
N ARG A 191 6.98 9.76 6.65
CA ARG A 191 6.99 11.19 6.42
C ARG A 191 8.38 11.64 5.98
N LEU A 192 9.44 11.09 6.58
CA LEU A 192 10.82 11.37 6.22
C LEU A 192 11.12 10.94 4.78
N ILE A 193 10.72 9.72 4.38
CA ILE A 193 10.86 9.25 3.00
C ILE A 193 10.17 10.19 2.00
N ARG A 194 8.98 10.71 2.32
CA ARG A 194 8.29 11.67 1.44
C ARG A 194 8.97 13.04 1.37
N PHE A 195 9.69 13.45 2.41
CA PHE A 195 10.56 14.62 2.31
C PHE A 195 11.73 14.33 1.39
N ASP A 196 12.34 13.15 1.49
CA ASP A 196 13.44 12.73 0.60
C ASP A 196 12.98 12.64 -0.87
N GLU A 197 11.81 12.05 -1.15
CA GLU A 197 11.16 12.05 -2.48
C GLU A 197 11.00 13.48 -3.01
N ARG A 198 10.57 14.42 -2.15
CA ARG A 198 10.42 15.82 -2.54
C ARG A 198 11.77 16.49 -2.84
N LYS A 199 12.82 16.19 -2.04
CA LYS A 199 14.17 16.68 -2.30
C LYS A 199 14.65 16.19 -3.66
N VAL A 200 14.44 14.92 -4.00
CA VAL A 200 14.76 14.38 -5.33
C VAL A 200 14.00 15.10 -6.45
N GLU A 201 12.70 15.34 -6.29
CA GLU A 201 11.90 16.12 -7.27
C GLU A 201 12.45 17.54 -7.47
N ASP A 202 12.80 18.22 -6.39
CA ASP A 202 13.35 19.57 -6.41
C ASP A 202 14.74 19.60 -7.09
N LEU A 203 15.64 18.66 -6.74
CA LEU A 203 16.96 18.52 -7.36
C LEU A 203 16.86 18.21 -8.86
N GLN A 204 15.91 17.35 -9.27
CA GLN A 204 15.62 17.09 -10.69
C GLN A 204 15.15 18.37 -11.40
N SER A 205 14.27 19.14 -10.75
CA SER A 205 13.80 20.43 -11.29
C SER A 205 14.97 21.41 -11.49
N ILE A 206 15.84 21.54 -10.49
CA ILE A 206 17.04 22.37 -10.55
C ILE A 206 17.96 21.91 -11.68
N GLN A 207 18.24 20.59 -11.78
CA GLN A 207 19.08 20.01 -12.83
C GLN A 207 18.58 20.42 -14.22
N TRP A 208 17.29 20.24 -14.50
CA TRP A 208 16.71 20.63 -15.79
C TRP A 208 16.81 22.12 -16.07
N ARG A 209 16.72 22.95 -15.02
CA ARG A 209 16.90 24.39 -15.16
C ARG A 209 18.36 24.77 -15.44
N VAL A 210 19.33 24.10 -14.83
CA VAL A 210 20.76 24.27 -15.13
C VAL A 210 21.06 23.88 -16.59
N VAL A 211 20.53 22.75 -17.06
CA VAL A 211 20.68 22.32 -18.46
C VAL A 211 20.08 23.35 -19.41
N SER A 212 18.86 23.82 -19.14
CA SER A 212 18.23 24.86 -19.97
C SER A 212 19.00 26.18 -19.97
N PHE A 213 19.56 26.58 -18.82
CA PHE A 213 20.43 27.75 -18.72
C PHE A 213 21.66 27.59 -19.61
N TYR A 214 22.36 26.45 -19.49
CA TYR A 214 23.53 26.15 -20.33
C TYR A 214 23.22 26.25 -21.83
N GLN A 215 22.13 25.62 -22.28
CA GLN A 215 21.75 25.65 -23.70
C GLN A 215 21.47 27.06 -24.24
N SER A 216 21.15 28.02 -23.36
CA SER A 216 20.82 29.40 -23.74
C SER A 216 21.95 30.41 -23.53
N LYS A 217 22.91 30.10 -22.65
CA LYS A 217 23.97 31.03 -22.22
C LYS A 217 25.39 30.51 -22.50
N GLU A 218 25.52 29.28 -22.99
CA GLU A 218 26.78 28.59 -23.30
C GLU A 218 27.74 28.46 -22.11
N ARG A 219 27.22 28.54 -20.89
CA ARG A 219 27.98 28.39 -19.64
C ARG A 219 27.08 27.86 -18.52
N LEU A 220 27.68 27.29 -17.48
CA LEU A 220 26.99 26.96 -16.24
C LEU A 220 26.62 28.24 -15.45
N PRO A 221 25.51 28.23 -14.69
CA PRO A 221 25.15 29.33 -13.80
C PRO A 221 26.16 29.43 -12.66
N LYS A 222 26.54 30.64 -12.23
CA LYS A 222 27.53 30.81 -11.14
C LYS A 222 26.99 30.37 -9.78
N ASN A 223 25.68 30.44 -9.61
CA ASN A 223 24.93 30.06 -8.43
C ASN A 223 23.47 29.80 -8.84
N LEU A 224 22.67 29.22 -7.94
CA LEU A 224 21.27 28.93 -8.23
C LEU A 224 20.41 30.20 -8.43
N GLU A 225 20.82 31.34 -7.89
CA GLU A 225 20.10 32.62 -8.08
C GLU A 225 20.00 33.03 -9.56
N GLU A 226 21.01 32.71 -10.38
CA GLU A 226 20.99 32.98 -11.83
C GLU A 226 19.91 32.17 -12.58
N LEU A 227 19.32 31.14 -11.95
CA LEU A 227 18.24 30.35 -12.52
C LEU A 227 16.86 31.01 -12.36
N LYS A 228 16.73 31.99 -11.46
CA LYS A 228 15.46 32.69 -11.21
C LYS A 228 15.00 33.43 -12.45
N ASP A 229 13.73 33.24 -12.80
CA ASP A 229 13.14 33.86 -13.97
C ASP A 229 11.72 34.36 -13.62
N PRO A 230 11.55 35.69 -13.46
CA PRO A 230 10.25 36.28 -13.19
C PRO A 230 9.23 36.04 -14.32
N ILE A 231 9.67 35.86 -15.57
CA ILE A 231 8.77 35.68 -16.72
C ILE A 231 8.21 34.26 -16.71
N SER A 232 9.06 33.25 -16.52
CA SER A 232 8.59 31.87 -16.38
C SER A 232 8.04 31.56 -14.99
N SER A 233 8.04 32.53 -14.07
CA SER A 233 7.69 32.35 -12.65
C SER A 233 8.47 31.23 -11.97
N PHE A 234 9.70 30.97 -12.41
CA PHE A 234 10.55 29.95 -11.80
C PHE A 234 11.30 30.56 -10.62
N ALA A 235 11.06 30.01 -9.44
CA ALA A 235 11.87 30.22 -8.25
C ALA A 235 12.63 28.92 -7.94
N VAL A 236 13.86 29.06 -7.49
CA VAL A 236 14.65 27.93 -7.01
C VAL A 236 13.92 27.33 -5.80
N PRO A 237 13.56 26.04 -5.82
CA PRO A 237 12.96 25.40 -4.67
C PRO A 237 13.97 25.34 -3.51
N VAL A 238 13.46 25.38 -2.29
CA VAL A 238 14.23 25.20 -1.05
C VAL A 238 13.76 23.92 -0.37
N ASP A 239 14.60 23.32 0.47
CA ASP A 239 14.20 22.14 1.22
C ASP A 239 13.00 22.46 2.11
N ALA A 240 11.85 21.85 1.82
CA ALA A 240 10.61 22.07 2.55
C ALA A 240 10.65 21.60 4.02
N GLN A 241 11.66 20.82 4.41
CA GLN A 241 11.88 20.32 5.77
C GLN A 241 12.75 21.27 6.60
N SER A 242 13.92 21.67 6.10
CA SER A 242 14.87 22.54 6.82
C SER A 242 14.67 24.02 6.53
N GLY A 243 14.13 24.36 5.36
CA GLY A 243 14.04 25.73 4.84
C GLY A 243 15.34 26.24 4.21
N GLU A 244 16.35 25.39 4.08
CA GLU A 244 17.66 25.74 3.53
C GLU A 244 17.69 25.58 2.00
N ASP A 245 18.58 26.33 1.35
CA ASP A 245 18.84 26.20 -0.08
C ASP A 245 19.58 24.89 -0.39
N TYR A 246 19.29 24.29 -1.53
CA TYR A 246 20.04 23.12 -2.00
C TYR A 246 21.50 23.48 -2.36
N GLY A 247 22.42 22.56 -2.10
CA GLY A 247 23.83 22.75 -2.44
C GLY A 247 24.06 22.71 -3.95
N TYR A 248 24.87 23.65 -4.46
CA TYR A 248 25.27 23.69 -5.86
C TYR A 248 26.71 24.16 -5.99
N ASN A 249 27.58 23.33 -6.57
CA ASN A 249 28.96 23.69 -6.85
C ASN A 249 29.35 23.30 -8.27
N ILE A 250 30.19 24.11 -8.90
CA ILE A 250 30.81 23.78 -10.20
C ILE A 250 32.13 23.09 -9.91
N ILE A 251 32.28 21.85 -10.37
CA ILE A 251 33.51 21.06 -10.16
C ILE A 251 34.54 21.43 -11.22
N SER A 252 34.18 21.26 -12.51
CA SER A 252 35.05 21.63 -13.64
C SER A 252 34.28 21.65 -14.95
N GLY A 253 34.63 22.55 -15.88
CA GLY A 253 34.07 22.57 -17.23
C GLY A 253 32.53 22.58 -17.27
N PHE A 254 31.93 21.44 -17.64
CA PHE A 254 30.48 21.22 -17.73
C PHE A 254 29.93 20.31 -16.61
N THR A 255 30.73 20.08 -15.58
CA THR A 255 30.43 19.22 -14.43
C THR A 255 30.08 20.07 -13.22
N PHE A 256 28.94 19.76 -12.62
CA PHE A 256 28.44 20.38 -11.41
C PHE A 256 27.90 19.32 -10.45
N GLU A 257 27.77 19.66 -9.19
CA GLU A 257 27.11 18.82 -8.19
C GLU A 257 25.87 19.51 -7.61
N LEU A 258 24.90 18.68 -7.24
CA LEU A 258 23.70 19.07 -6.52
C LEU A 258 23.62 18.28 -5.21
N CYS A 259 23.52 18.97 -4.08
CA CYS A 259 23.54 18.34 -2.77
C CYS A 259 22.25 18.57 -2.00
N ALA A 260 21.86 17.57 -1.22
CA ALA A 260 20.79 17.66 -0.24
C ALA A 260 21.10 16.76 0.97
N ASP A 261 20.51 17.08 2.12
CA ASP A 261 20.58 16.25 3.33
C ASP A 261 19.37 15.30 3.38
N PHE A 262 19.59 13.99 3.23
CA PHE A 262 18.54 12.98 3.16
C PHE A 262 18.30 12.31 4.50
N ASN A 263 17.04 12.01 4.82
CA ASN A 263 16.67 11.43 6.10
C ASN A 263 16.83 9.90 6.15
N LYS A 264 16.71 9.22 5.00
CA LYS A 264 16.75 7.76 4.89
C LYS A 264 17.51 7.37 3.63
N GLU A 265 18.19 6.22 3.68
CA GLU A 265 18.74 5.58 2.49
C GLU A 265 17.61 5.26 1.50
N SER A 266 17.82 5.62 0.24
CA SER A 266 16.95 5.19 -0.84
C SER A 266 17.13 3.69 -1.05
N THR A 267 16.24 2.90 -0.49
CA THR A 267 16.14 1.50 -0.90
C THR A 267 15.73 1.51 -2.37
N GLY A 268 16.58 1.02 -3.29
CA GLY A 268 16.35 0.94 -4.75
C GLY A 268 15.11 0.16 -5.19
N THR A 269 14.22 -0.12 -4.24
CA THR A 269 12.94 -0.81 -4.29
C THR A 269 11.75 0.15 -4.23
N GLN A 270 11.93 1.41 -3.80
CA GLN A 270 10.84 2.37 -3.54
C GLN A 270 10.81 3.59 -4.49
N ASN A 271 11.86 3.79 -5.30
CA ASN A 271 11.90 4.83 -6.32
C ASN A 271 11.85 4.22 -7.73
N GLU A 272 10.77 3.52 -8.06
CA GLU A 272 10.55 2.96 -9.41
C GLU A 272 10.19 4.03 -10.46
N ASN A 273 10.12 5.30 -10.07
CA ASN A 273 10.18 6.41 -11.03
C ASN A 273 11.58 6.60 -11.62
N ILE A 274 12.61 5.88 -11.14
CA ILE A 274 13.90 5.75 -11.84
C ILE A 274 13.71 4.72 -12.96
N ARG A 275 13.07 5.16 -14.04
CA ARG A 275 13.12 4.47 -15.32
C ARG A 275 14.57 4.47 -15.81
N ILE A 276 15.30 3.38 -15.60
CA ILE A 276 16.36 3.02 -16.56
C ILE A 276 15.62 2.41 -17.75
N ALA A 277 15.05 3.26 -18.60
CA ALA A 277 14.73 2.83 -19.95
C ALA A 277 16.09 2.65 -20.65
N LYS A 278 16.60 1.42 -20.73
CA LYS A 278 17.66 1.11 -21.70
C LYS A 278 17.04 1.31 -23.08
N PRO A 279 17.45 2.32 -23.87
CA PRO A 279 16.97 2.42 -25.24
C PRO A 279 17.49 1.22 -26.00
N PHE A 280 16.66 0.62 -26.85
CA PHE A 280 17.14 -0.39 -27.79
C PHE A 280 18.11 0.31 -28.77
N GLY A 281 19.42 0.14 -28.55
CA GLY A 281 20.47 0.64 -29.45
C GLY A 281 21.03 2.04 -29.19
N GLY A 282 20.85 2.64 -28.02
CA GLY A 282 21.53 3.89 -27.61
C GLY A 282 22.37 3.69 -26.34
N PRO A 283 23.46 4.46 -26.12
CA PRO A 283 24.18 4.41 -24.85
C PRO A 283 23.22 4.78 -23.73
N GLY A 284 23.06 3.87 -22.76
CA GLY A 284 22.20 4.07 -21.61
C GLY A 284 22.71 5.24 -20.78
N ILE A 285 21.81 6.13 -20.36
CA ILE A 285 22.14 7.16 -19.37
C ILE A 285 22.27 6.44 -18.02
N GLU A 286 23.51 6.11 -17.65
CA GLU A 286 23.85 5.50 -16.36
C GLU A 286 23.68 6.48 -15.17
N ASP A 287 23.42 7.77 -15.43
CA ASP A 287 23.38 8.86 -14.43
C ASP A 287 21.98 9.31 -13.96
N SER A 288 20.92 8.55 -14.25
CA SER A 288 19.58 8.83 -13.70
C SER A 288 19.40 8.34 -12.25
N ASN A 289 20.49 7.93 -11.59
CA ASN A 289 20.44 7.29 -10.28
C ASN A 289 20.41 8.34 -9.16
N TRP A 290 19.21 8.80 -8.79
CA TRP A 290 18.97 9.58 -7.56
C TRP A 290 18.97 8.69 -6.31
N ALA A 291 19.72 7.58 -6.34
CA ALA A 291 19.94 6.78 -5.16
C ALA A 291 20.90 7.50 -4.21
N HIS A 292 20.55 7.55 -2.94
CA HIS A 292 21.28 8.26 -1.90
C HIS A 292 21.30 7.44 -0.61
N ASP A 293 22.35 7.65 0.18
CA ASP A 293 22.41 7.22 1.57
C ASP A 293 21.66 8.21 2.48
N GLU A 294 21.64 7.91 3.79
CA GLU A 294 21.19 8.86 4.82
C GLU A 294 22.29 9.89 5.10
N GLY A 295 21.91 11.16 5.23
CA GLY A 295 22.80 12.30 5.43
C GLY A 295 23.00 13.15 4.16
N GLU A 296 24.02 14.00 4.20
CA GLU A 296 24.38 14.88 3.09
C GLU A 296 24.95 14.07 1.92
N VAL A 297 24.28 14.13 0.78
CA VAL A 297 24.68 13.45 -0.46
C VAL A 297 24.69 14.44 -1.61
N CYS A 298 25.81 14.46 -2.34
CA CYS A 298 26.02 15.26 -3.53
C CYS A 298 26.00 14.40 -4.79
N PHE A 299 25.23 14.83 -5.78
CA PHE A 299 25.08 14.17 -7.06
C PHE A 299 25.86 14.92 -8.13
N GLU A 300 26.94 14.31 -8.61
CA GLU A 300 27.69 14.83 -9.76
C GLU A 300 26.89 14.66 -11.06
N ARG A 301 26.88 15.70 -11.89
CA ARG A 301 26.22 15.75 -13.18
C ARG A 301 27.13 16.43 -14.19
N THR A 302 27.35 15.77 -15.31
CA THR A 302 28.13 16.32 -16.43
C THR A 302 27.22 16.54 -17.62
N ILE A 303 27.19 17.77 -18.14
CA ILE A 303 26.46 18.07 -19.37
C ILE A 303 27.31 17.62 -20.55
N ASP A 304 26.80 16.67 -21.33
CA ASP A 304 27.34 16.30 -22.65
C ASP A 304 26.89 17.34 -23.71
N PRO A 305 27.81 18.16 -24.27
CA PRO A 305 27.46 19.18 -25.26
C PRO A 305 26.92 18.61 -26.57
N ASP A 306 27.27 17.38 -26.95
CA ASP A 306 26.80 16.74 -28.18
C ASP A 306 25.33 16.30 -28.05
N LEU A 307 24.96 15.85 -26.85
CA LEU A 307 23.59 15.48 -26.50
C LEU A 307 22.72 16.71 -26.23
N TYR A 308 23.22 17.68 -25.45
CA TYR A 308 22.52 18.90 -25.06
C TYR A 308 23.02 20.11 -25.84
N LYS A 309 22.70 20.13 -27.13
CA LYS A 309 23.12 21.20 -28.04
C LYS A 309 22.61 22.57 -27.61
N LEU A 310 23.41 23.58 -27.90
CA LEU A 310 23.06 24.98 -27.71
C LEU A 310 21.85 25.34 -28.56
N ARG A 311 20.99 26.19 -28.00
CA ARG A 311 19.82 26.72 -28.69
C ARG A 311 20.30 27.86 -29.58
N ASN A 312 20.99 27.50 -30.67
CA ASN A 312 21.47 28.46 -31.65
C ASN A 312 20.30 29.35 -32.05
N GLY A 313 20.52 30.66 -32.00
CA GLY A 313 19.63 31.62 -32.64
C GLY A 313 19.77 31.45 -34.14
N GLU A 314 19.14 30.43 -34.72
CA GLU A 314 18.76 30.46 -36.12
C GLU A 314 17.66 31.53 -36.24
N ILE A 315 18.12 32.76 -36.43
CA ILE A 315 17.37 33.85 -37.05
C ILE A 315 17.92 33.99 -38.47
#